data_AF-A0A932XSI4-F1
#
_entry.id   AF-A0A932XSI4-F1
#
_cell.length_a   1.000
_cell.length_b   1.000
_cell.length_c   1.000
_cell.angle_alpha   90.00
_cell.angle_beta   90.00
_cell.angle_gamma   90.00
#
_symmetry.space_group_name_H-M   'P 1'
#
loop_
_entity.id
_entity.type
_entity.pdbx_description
1 polymer ?
#
loop_
_entity_poly.entity_id
_entity_poly.type
_entity_poly.pdbx_seq_one_letter_code
_entity_poly.pdbx_strand_id
1 'polypeptide(L)' 'MFSRTSKTRFLVVDLAILAIFPLVIYQIARLTVQSHDVLVEFANRQHNLVIEIEPERGIISDRNSREFATNL' A
#
# COMPACT_ATOMS: atom_id res chain seq x y z
N MET A 1 4.32 -42.56 24.93
CA MET A 1 5.79 -42.69 24.88
C MET A 1 6.26 -42.25 23.50
N PHE A 2 6.62 -40.98 23.30
CA PHE A 2 7.02 -40.48 21.98
C PHE A 2 8.31 -41.19 21.52
N SER A 3 8.26 -41.85 20.36
CA SER A 3 9.43 -42.52 19.77
C SER A 3 10.56 -41.51 19.53
N ARG A 4 11.82 -41.94 19.64
CA ARG A 4 13.00 -41.07 19.42
C ARG A 4 12.90 -40.27 18.12
N THR A 5 12.40 -40.89 17.05
CA THR A 5 12.18 -40.26 15.74
C THR A 5 11.16 -39.12 15.78
N SER A 6 10.14 -39.23 16.63
CA SER A 6 9.14 -38.15 16.83
C SER A 6 9.73 -36.94 17.54
N LYS A 7 10.67 -37.13 18.46
CA LYS A 7 11.32 -36.03 19.20
C LYS A 7 12.26 -35.22 18.31
N THR A 8 13.04 -35.89 17.45
CA THR A 8 13.94 -35.21 16.51
C THR A 8 13.16 -34.39 15.49
N ARG A 9 12.07 -34.93 14.92
CA ARG A 9 11.20 -34.18 14.00
C ARG A 9 10.59 -32.95 14.67
N PHE A 10 10.14 -33.11 15.91
CA PHE A 10 9.59 -32.00 16.69
C PHE A 10 10.63 -30.88 16.89
N LEU A 11 11.85 -31.24 17.30
CA LEU A 11 12.95 -30.27 17.47
C LEU A 11 13.33 -29.55 16.18
N VAL A 12 13.35 -30.26 15.05
CA VAL A 12 13.65 -29.65 13.74
C VAL A 12 12.57 -28.64 13.36
N VAL A 13 11.30 -28.97 13.59
CA VAL A 13 10.18 -28.05 13.30
C VAL A 13 10.24 -26.83 14.22
N ASP A 14 10.48 -27.03 15.53
CA ASP A 14 10.60 -25.92 16.48
C ASP A 14 11.76 -24.98 16.11
N LEU A 15 12.91 -25.54 15.74
CA LEU A 15 14.07 -24.77 15.33
C LEU A 15 13.80 -24.02 14.01
N ALA A 16 13.12 -24.66 13.05
CA ALA A 16 12.70 -24.02 11.82
C ALA A 16 11.75 -22.84 12.09
N ILE A 17 10.78 -23.01 12.98
CA ILE A 17 9.86 -21.95 13.38
C ILE A 17 10.62 -20.81 14.07
N LEU A 18 11.52 -21.13 15.01
CA LEU A 18 12.36 -20.14 15.68
C LEU A 18 13.25 -19.37 14.71
N ALA A 19 13.77 -20.02 13.67
CA ALA A 19 14.60 -19.38 12.65
C ALA A 19 13.82 -18.41 11.73
N ILE A 20 12.50 -18.55 11.61
CA ILE A 20 11.69 -17.62 10.82
C ILE A 20 11.66 -16.23 11.46
N PHE A 21 11.59 -16.13 12.79
CA PHE A 21 11.54 -14.84 13.48
C PHE A 21 12.73 -13.90 13.17
N PRO A 22 14.01 -14.32 13.29
CA PRO A 22 15.13 -13.45 12.93
C PRO A 22 15.18 -13.15 11.42
N LEU A 23 14.72 -14.07 10.56
CA LEU A 23 14.58 -13.80 9.12
C LEU A 23 13.57 -12.69 8.83
N VAL A 24 12.42 -12.72 9.50
CA VAL A 24 11.39 -11.67 9.39
C VAL A 24 11.93 -10.34 9.92
N ILE A 25 12.58 -10.34 11.09
CA ILE A 25 13.18 -9.13 11.67
C ILE A 25 14.24 -8.55 10.72
N TYR A 26 15.11 -9.40 10.16
CA TYR A 26 16.12 -8.99 9.19
C TYR A 26 15.47 -8.35 7.95
N GLN A 27 14.42 -8.97 7.42
CA GLN A 27 13.71 -8.45 6.25
C GLN A 27 13.04 -7.10 6.55
N ILE A 28 12.43 -6.94 7.73
CA ILE A 28 11.87 -5.65 8.17
C ILE A 28 12.99 -4.60 8.25
N ALA A 29 14.09 -4.91 8.94
CA ALA A 29 15.22 -3.98 9.07
C ALA A 29 15.81 -3.60 7.71
N ARG A 30 15.95 -4.56 6.79
CA ARG A 30 16.40 -4.34 5.42
C ARG A 30 15.47 -3.38 4.66
N LEU A 31 14.17 -3.61 4.72
CA LEU A 31 13.19 -2.73 4.06
C LEU A 31 13.20 -1.32 4.65
N THR A 32 13.26 -1.22 5.98
CA THR A 32 13.22 0.07 6.69
C THR A 32 14.50 0.88 6.54
N VAL A 33 15.68 0.25 6.48
CA VAL A 33 16.97 0.96 6.48
C VAL A 33 17.55 1.10 5.07
N GLN A 34 17.47 0.05 4.24
CA GLN A 34 18.14 0.04 2.93
C GLN A 34 17.22 0.43 1.78
N SER A 35 15.91 0.14 1.89
CA SER A 35 14.95 0.34 0.80
C SER A 35 13.99 1.49 1.04
N HIS A 36 14.20 2.29 2.10
CA HIS A 36 13.29 3.36 2.51
C HIS A 36 13.01 4.35 1.37
N ASP A 37 14.05 4.92 0.78
CA ASP A 37 13.91 5.98 -0.23
C ASP A 37 13.20 5.47 -1.50
N VAL A 38 13.53 4.26 -1.94
CA VAL A 38 12.91 3.62 -3.11
C VAL A 38 11.43 3.34 -2.86
N LEU A 39 11.09 2.86 -1.66
CA LEU A 39 9.71 2.60 -1.26
C LEU A 39 8.88 3.89 -1.13
N VAL A 40 9.48 4.96 -0.61
CA VAL A 40 8.84 6.29 -0.51
C VAL A 40 8.61 6.88 -1.90
N GLU A 41 9.59 6.78 -2.81
CA GLU A 41 9.44 7.24 -4.19
C GLU A 41 8.34 6.46 -4.94
N PHE A 42 8.23 5.15 -4.69
CA PHE A 42 7.15 4.33 -5.25
C PHE A 42 5.78 4.73 -4.69
N ALA A 43 5.68 4.92 -3.37
CA ALA A 43 4.46 5.36 -2.71
C ALA A 43 4.01 6.76 -3.21
N ASN A 44 4.94 7.69 -3.38
CA ASN A 44 4.64 9.03 -3.90
C ASN A 44 4.10 8.98 -5.34
N ARG A 45 4.65 8.10 -6.18
CA ARG A 45 4.10 7.89 -7.53
C ARG A 45 2.69 7.31 -7.51
N GLN A 46 2.37 6.43 -6.56
CA GLN A 46 1.04 5.86 -6.41
C GLN A 46 0.01 6.85 -5.83
N HIS A 47 0.44 7.79 -4.99
CA HIS A 47 -0.44 8.78 -4.36
C HIS A 47 -0.69 10.03 -5.20
N ASN A 48 -0.04 10.18 -6.35
CA ASN A 48 -0.39 11.19 -7.34
C ASN A 48 -1.70 10.80 -8.05
N LEU A 49 -2.81 10.85 -7.30
CA LEU A 49 -4.15 10.88 -7.86
C LEU A 49 -4.30 12.21 -8.60
N VAL A 50 -4.22 12.15 -9.93
CA VAL A 50 -4.59 13.27 -10.79
C VAL A 50 -6.12 13.37 -10.74
N ILE A 51 -6.62 14.25 -9.87
CA ILE A 51 -8.05 14.60 -9.85
C ILE A 51 -8.26 15.63 -10.94
N GLU A 52 -8.92 15.23 -12.02
CA GLU A 52 -9.34 16.15 -13.07
C GLU A 52 -10.43 17.05 -12.50
N ILE A 53 -10.15 18.36 -12.41
CA ILE A 53 -11.14 19.34 -11.99
C ILE A 53 -11.99 19.64 -13.22
N GLU A 54 -13.24 19.17 -13.22
CA GLU A 54 -14.17 19.52 -14.28
C GLU A 54 -14.39 21.04 -14.29
N PRO A 55 -14.23 21.70 -15.45
CA PRO A 55 -14.46 23.13 -15.54
C PRO A 55 -15.95 23.43 -15.34
N GLU A 56 -16.25 24.49 -14.60
CA GLU A 56 -17.62 24.99 -14.52
C GLU A 56 -18.11 25.43 -15.90
N ARG A 57 -19.26 24.91 -16.32
CA ARG A 57 -19.90 25.29 -17.58
C ARG A 57 -20.42 26.72 -17.46
N GLY A 58 -20.16 27.52 -18.49
CA GLY A 58 -20.68 28.89 -18.55
C GLY A 58 -22.21 28.94 -18.55
N ILE A 59 -22.75 29.99 -17.94
CA ILE A 59 -24.18 30.26 -17.87
C ILE A 59 -24.70 30.59 -19.27
N ILE A 60 -25.81 29.96 -19.67
CA ILE A 60 -26.52 30.30 -20.89
C ILE A 60 -27.65 31.27 -20.53
N SER A 61 -27.58 32.48 -21.06
CA SER A 61 -28.56 33.54 -20.85
C SER A 61 -29.32 33.87 -22.14
N ASP A 62 -30.60 34.23 -21.98
CA ASP A 62 -31.42 34.79 -23.09
C ASP A 62 -31.00 36.24 -23.39
N ARG A 63 -31.51 36.80 -24.49
CA ARG A 63 -31.27 38.19 -24.96
C ARG A 63 -31.49 39.29 -23.91
N ASN A 64 -32.25 38.97 -22.85
CA ASN A 64 -32.56 39.87 -21.74
C ASN A 64 -31.70 39.58 -20.49
N SER A 65 -30.58 38.87 -20.65
CA SER A 65 -29.67 38.47 -19.56
C SER A 65 -30.34 37.64 -18.47
N ARG A 66 -31.42 36.92 -18.80
CA ARG A 66 -32.08 35.98 -17.89
C ARG A 66 -31.46 34.60 -18.05
N GLU A 67 -31.16 33.96 -16.93
CA GLU A 67 -30.57 32.63 -16.90
C GLU A 67 -31.54 31.60 -17.46
N PHE A 68 -31.07 30.80 -18.41
CA PHE A 68 -31.84 29.76 -19.08
C PHE A 68 -31.34 28.36 -18.72
N ALA A 69 -30.04 28.23 -18.53
CA ALA A 69 -29.40 27.03 -17.98
C ALA A 69 -28.10 27.40 -17.27
N THR A 70 -27.89 26.76 -16.12
CA THR A 70 -26.61 26.75 -15.40
C THR A 70 -26.17 25.29 -15.19
N ASN A 71 -24.94 25.09 -14.70
CA ASN A 71 -24.43 23.76 -14.39
C ASN A 71 -25.27 23.12 -13.25
N LEU A 72 -25.71 21.88 -13.43
CA LEU A 72 -26.32 21.05 -12.39
C LEU A 72 -25.24 20.31 -11.61
#